data_AF-A0A238KB54-F1
#
_entry.id   AF-A0A238KB54-F1
#
_cell.length_a   1.000
_cell.length_b   1.000
_cell.length_c   1.000
_cell.angle_alpha   90.00
_cell.angle_beta   90.00
_cell.angle_gamma   90.00
#
_symmetry.space_group_name_H-M   'P 1'
#
loop_
_entity.id
_entity.type
_entity.pdbx_description
1 polymer ?
#
loop_
_entity_poly.entity_id
_entity_poly.type
_entity_poly.pdbx_seq_one_letter_code
_entity_poly.pdbx_strand_id
1 'polypeptide(L)'
;MFKQIFKLTLDKTRSKRWIALHERAHIELGHFSILEGVPTFNLVSKSGKSQVREPDLPRDLWDKVERCLELQADHEALEKMLGNMDEVDWVELRVTIASIASVMVLIEKADADNPNPSETHPKAATRIFQLLGHVGEMWSIGASLNANNLPDTERIQEFVKEVILPAYFDAVEMARSAEATSFIDDLGNPEIFFADIAHAKLGKWDQLKTVGAKEWAELKDANEQILPLVYKFQAENKTSI
;
A
#
# COMPACT_ATOMS: atom_id res chain seq x y z
N MET A 1 -17.49 -22.14 -11.83
CA MET A 1 -16.33 -21.37 -12.30
C MET A 1 -15.40 -20.87 -11.18
N PHE A 2 -15.67 -21.16 -9.90
CA PHE A 2 -14.82 -20.74 -8.76
C PHE A 2 -13.69 -21.72 -8.38
N LYS A 3 -13.55 -22.86 -9.06
CA LYS A 3 -12.60 -23.93 -8.70
C LYS A 3 -11.24 -23.86 -9.41
N GLN A 4 -10.97 -22.84 -10.22
CA GLN A 4 -9.78 -22.83 -11.10
C GLN A 4 -8.71 -21.79 -10.72
N ILE A 5 -8.85 -21.09 -9.61
CA ILE A 5 -7.90 -20.04 -9.20
C ILE A 5 -7.38 -20.28 -7.78
N PHE A 6 -6.83 -21.46 -7.55
CA PHE A 6 -5.98 -21.76 -6.38
C PHE A 6 -4.56 -22.18 -6.81
N LYS A 7 -4.21 -21.80 -8.05
CA LYS A 7 -2.92 -22.07 -8.69
C LYS A 7 -2.19 -20.79 -9.08
N LEU A 8 -2.55 -19.65 -8.49
CA LEU A 8 -1.62 -18.51 -8.46
C LEU A 8 -0.49 -18.93 -7.52
N THR A 9 0.53 -19.57 -8.09
CA THR A 9 1.75 -19.88 -7.36
C THR A 9 2.33 -18.55 -6.97
N LEU A 10 2.44 -18.31 -5.66
CA LEU A 10 3.13 -17.16 -5.10
C LEU A 10 4.45 -16.96 -5.82
N ASP A 11 4.54 -15.87 -6.58
CA ASP A 11 5.73 -15.57 -7.34
C ASP A 11 6.71 -14.84 -6.41
N LYS A 12 7.62 -15.64 -5.85
CA LYS A 12 8.69 -15.14 -4.97
C LYS A 12 9.54 -14.08 -5.66
N THR A 13 9.66 -14.10 -7.00
CA THR A 13 10.41 -13.11 -7.76
C THR A 13 9.71 -11.76 -7.71
N ARG A 14 8.39 -11.74 -7.94
CA ARG A 14 7.57 -10.52 -7.84
C ARG A 14 7.52 -9.99 -6.41
N SER A 15 7.36 -10.87 -5.43
CA SER A 15 7.36 -10.51 -4.02
C SER A 15 8.68 -9.82 -3.62
N LYS A 16 9.82 -10.39 -4.02
CA LYS A 16 11.15 -9.79 -3.79
C LYS A 16 11.34 -8.48 -4.55
N ARG A 17 10.85 -8.42 -5.79
CA ARG A 17 10.92 -7.19 -6.60
C ARG A 17 10.13 -6.07 -5.94
N TRP A 18 8.94 -6.36 -5.40
CA TRP A 18 8.15 -5.37 -4.68
C TRP A 18 8.89 -4.84 -3.45
N ILE A 19 9.42 -5.74 -2.59
CA ILE A 19 10.23 -5.33 -1.44
C ILE A 19 11.41 -4.45 -1.88
N ALA A 20 12.14 -4.85 -2.92
CA ALA A 20 13.28 -4.07 -3.41
C ALA A 20 12.88 -2.67 -3.93
N LEU A 21 11.71 -2.55 -4.54
CA LEU A 21 11.17 -1.26 -5.00
C LEU A 21 10.68 -0.40 -3.83
N HIS A 22 10.03 -1.02 -2.84
CA HIS A 22 9.59 -0.39 -1.59
C HIS A 22 10.78 0.23 -0.85
N GLU A 23 11.81 -0.58 -0.55
CA GLU A 23 13.02 -0.11 0.13
C GLU A 23 13.76 0.98 -0.66
N ARG A 24 13.78 0.86 -1.99
CA ARG A 24 14.33 1.90 -2.87
C ARG A 24 13.52 3.20 -2.78
N ALA A 25 12.19 3.12 -2.68
CA ALA A 25 11.35 4.30 -2.54
C ALA A 25 11.66 5.07 -1.25
N HIS A 26 11.93 4.39 -0.13
CA HIS A 26 12.40 5.07 1.09
C HIS A 26 13.66 5.92 0.86
N ILE A 27 14.59 5.44 0.03
CA ILE A 27 15.80 6.20 -0.33
C ILE A 27 15.44 7.38 -1.23
N GLU A 28 14.67 7.14 -2.30
CA GLU A 28 14.34 8.14 -3.32
C GLU A 28 13.44 9.28 -2.78
N LEU A 29 12.59 8.97 -1.81
CA LEU A 29 11.73 9.94 -1.12
C LEU A 29 12.43 10.59 0.09
N GLY A 30 13.63 10.15 0.45
CA GLY A 30 14.39 10.73 1.56
C GLY A 30 13.83 10.42 2.95
N HIS A 31 13.07 9.33 3.10
CA HIS A 31 12.43 8.94 4.37
C HIS A 31 13.44 8.83 5.52
N PHE A 32 14.64 8.31 5.26
CA PHE A 32 15.70 8.23 6.27
C PHE A 32 16.23 9.60 6.73
N SER A 33 16.17 10.60 5.85
CA SER A 33 16.58 11.98 6.18
C SER A 33 15.49 12.69 6.97
N ILE A 34 14.22 12.43 6.66
CA ILE A 34 13.06 12.97 7.39
C ILE A 34 13.02 12.46 8.84
N LEU A 35 13.40 11.19 9.05
CA LEU A 35 13.52 10.62 10.39
C LEU A 35 14.81 11.02 11.13
N GLU A 36 15.68 11.84 10.51
CA GLU A 36 16.94 12.38 11.06
C GLU A 36 17.75 11.38 11.94
N GLY A 37 17.94 10.14 11.48
CA GLY A 37 18.98 9.26 12.03
C GLY A 37 18.52 7.86 12.46
N VAL A 38 18.95 6.91 11.63
CA VAL A 38 18.89 5.45 11.80
C VAL A 38 17.47 4.90 11.67
N PRO A 39 17.10 4.33 10.52
CA PRO A 39 15.98 3.39 10.49
C PRO A 39 16.18 2.40 11.63
N THR A 40 15.15 2.21 12.46
CA THR A 40 15.03 1.02 13.29
C THR A 40 14.81 -0.20 12.39
N PHE A 41 15.79 -0.50 11.52
CA PHE A 41 16.05 -1.85 11.12
C PHE A 41 16.39 -2.58 12.43
N ASN A 42 15.37 -3.17 13.04
CA ASN A 42 15.47 -3.93 14.29
C ASN A 42 16.47 -5.11 14.20
N LEU A 43 17.09 -5.32 13.03
CA LEU A 43 18.16 -6.26 12.78
C LEU A 43 19.58 -5.74 13.14
N VAL A 44 19.83 -4.41 13.24
CA VAL A 44 21.22 -3.87 13.38
C VAL A 44 21.41 -2.83 14.51
N SER A 45 20.37 -2.38 15.22
CA SER A 45 20.54 -1.43 16.33
C SER A 45 20.94 -2.14 17.65
N LYS A 46 22.23 -2.05 18.05
CA LYS A 46 22.74 -2.54 19.34
C LYS A 46 22.65 -1.52 20.49
N SER A 47 22.22 -0.27 20.25
CA SER A 47 22.39 0.82 21.23
C SER A 47 21.10 1.34 21.87
N GLY A 48 19.91 0.87 21.48
CA GLY A 48 18.65 1.10 22.20
C GLY A 48 18.28 2.57 22.46
N LYS A 49 18.94 3.53 21.80
CA LYS A 49 18.66 4.96 21.91
C LYS A 49 18.54 5.52 20.50
N SER A 50 17.30 5.59 20.05
CA SER A 50 16.93 6.43 18.91
C SER A 50 17.29 7.87 19.26
N GLN A 51 18.25 8.45 18.53
CA GLN A 51 18.52 9.88 18.55
C GLN A 51 17.77 10.55 17.39
N VAL A 52 16.48 10.25 17.26
CA VAL A 52 15.62 10.96 16.31
C VAL A 52 15.52 12.41 16.79
N ARG A 53 16.05 13.33 16.00
CA ARG A 53 15.70 14.74 16.17
C ARG A 53 14.23 14.88 15.82
N GLU A 54 13.51 15.58 16.69
CA GLU A 54 12.08 15.84 16.55
C GLU A 54 11.83 16.44 15.14
N PRO A 55 11.06 15.76 14.26
CA PRO A 55 10.78 16.30 12.94
C PRO A 55 10.07 17.64 13.11
N ASP A 56 10.26 18.57 12.18
CA ASP A 56 9.58 19.88 12.16
C ASP A 56 8.10 19.70 11.78
N LEU A 57 7.38 18.97 12.62
CA LEU A 57 6.01 18.54 12.49
C LEU A 57 5.29 18.71 13.83
N PRO A 58 3.99 19.04 13.83
CA PRO A 58 3.15 19.00 15.02
C PRO A 58 3.29 17.66 15.77
N ARG A 59 3.38 17.72 17.10
CA ARG A 59 3.68 16.57 17.96
C ARG A 59 2.64 15.45 17.86
N ASP A 60 1.39 15.81 17.57
CA ASP A 60 0.25 14.92 17.35
C ASP A 60 0.30 14.13 16.03
N LEU A 61 1.32 14.39 15.19
CA LEU A 61 1.54 13.63 13.96
C LEU A 61 2.67 12.60 14.08
N TRP A 62 3.47 12.63 15.14
CA TRP A 62 4.73 11.88 15.17
C TRP A 62 4.54 10.36 15.15
N ASP A 63 3.50 9.88 15.80
CA ASP A 63 3.10 8.47 15.80
C ASP A 63 2.50 8.01 14.46
N LYS A 64 2.29 8.94 13.53
CA LYS A 64 1.79 8.68 12.17
C LYS A 64 2.89 8.80 11.12
N VAL A 65 4.01 9.46 11.42
CA VAL A 65 5.08 9.71 10.45
C VAL A 65 5.55 8.43 9.79
N GLU A 66 6.02 7.45 10.56
CA GLU A 66 6.54 6.19 9.99
C GLU A 66 5.48 5.49 9.11
N ARG A 67 4.24 5.40 9.58
CA ARG A 67 3.12 4.80 8.83
C ARG A 67 2.82 5.55 7.52
N CYS A 68 2.88 6.88 7.51
CA CYS A 68 2.75 7.67 6.29
C CYS A 68 3.91 7.39 5.32
N LEU A 69 5.15 7.31 5.82
CA LEU A 69 6.32 7.01 4.99
C LEU A 69 6.22 5.61 4.37
N GLU A 70 5.74 4.61 5.11
CA GLU A 70 5.45 3.28 4.57
C GLU A 70 4.39 3.32 3.45
N LEU A 71 3.29 4.06 3.62
CA LEU A 71 2.27 4.20 2.57
C LEU A 71 2.78 4.90 1.31
N GLN A 72 3.67 5.89 1.46
CA GLN A 72 4.32 6.54 0.32
C GLN A 72 5.26 5.57 -0.43
N ALA A 73 6.06 4.79 0.31
CA ALA A 73 6.95 3.79 -0.27
C ALA A 73 6.17 2.67 -0.98
N ASP A 74 5.06 2.22 -0.38
CA ASP A 74 4.12 1.32 -1.02
C ASP A 74 3.66 1.90 -2.35
N HIS A 75 3.14 3.13 -2.35
CA HIS A 75 2.57 3.76 -3.55
C HIS A 75 3.61 3.85 -4.69
N GLU A 76 4.82 4.32 -4.41
CA GLU A 76 5.92 4.37 -5.40
C GLU A 76 6.29 2.98 -5.96
N ALA A 77 6.24 1.93 -5.12
CA ALA A 77 6.47 0.57 -5.58
C ALA A 77 5.32 0.05 -6.44
N LEU A 78 4.06 0.40 -6.12
CA LEU A 78 2.88 0.03 -6.89
C LEU A 78 2.90 0.64 -8.30
N GLU A 79 3.17 1.95 -8.42
CA GLU A 79 3.27 2.64 -9.71
C GLU A 79 4.29 1.98 -10.64
N LYS A 80 5.42 1.51 -10.08
CA LYS A 80 6.49 0.82 -10.85
C LYS A 80 6.15 -0.62 -11.23
N MET A 81 5.17 -1.26 -10.59
CA MET A 81 4.86 -2.68 -10.77
C MET A 81 3.56 -2.97 -11.50
N LEU A 82 2.54 -2.14 -11.33
CA LEU A 82 1.18 -2.47 -11.80
C LEU A 82 0.91 -1.98 -13.22
N GLY A 83 1.63 -0.95 -13.69
CA GLY A 83 1.48 -0.42 -15.06
C GLY A 83 0.09 0.18 -15.32
N ASN A 84 -0.36 0.14 -16.56
CA ASN A 84 -1.69 0.61 -16.97
C ASN A 84 -2.61 -0.57 -17.36
N MET A 85 -3.92 -0.41 -17.19
CA MET A 85 -4.90 -1.49 -17.45
C MET A 85 -4.80 -2.09 -18.87
N ASP A 86 -4.49 -1.26 -19.87
CA ASP A 86 -4.40 -1.66 -21.29
C ASP A 86 -3.03 -2.19 -21.71
N GLU A 87 -2.01 -2.03 -20.87
CA GLU A 87 -0.62 -2.40 -21.17
C GLU A 87 -0.21 -3.72 -20.52
N VAL A 88 -1.07 -4.28 -19.67
CA VAL A 88 -0.77 -5.47 -18.86
C VAL A 88 -1.72 -6.61 -19.16
N ASP A 89 -1.17 -7.82 -19.19
CA ASP A 89 -1.98 -9.03 -19.14
C ASP A 89 -2.65 -9.14 -17.76
N TRP A 90 -3.97 -9.32 -17.75
CA TRP A 90 -4.77 -9.31 -16.52
C TRP A 90 -4.50 -10.50 -15.61
N VAL A 91 -4.06 -11.64 -16.15
CA VAL A 91 -3.66 -12.80 -15.35
C VAL A 91 -2.33 -12.50 -14.66
N GLU A 92 -1.35 -11.97 -15.39
CA GLU A 92 -0.06 -11.58 -14.82
C GLU A 92 -0.19 -10.42 -13.81
N LEU A 93 -1.12 -9.49 -14.05
CA LEU A 93 -1.46 -8.43 -13.10
C LEU A 93 -1.99 -9.03 -11.79
N ARG A 94 -2.89 -10.02 -11.85
CA ARG A 94 -3.39 -10.71 -10.66
C ARG A 94 -2.31 -11.47 -9.90
N VAL A 95 -1.39 -12.14 -10.60
CA VAL A 95 -0.22 -12.77 -9.95
C VAL A 95 0.59 -11.71 -9.19
N THR A 96 0.74 -10.53 -9.79
CA THR A 96 1.47 -9.40 -9.21
C THR A 96 0.77 -8.86 -7.98
N ILE A 97 -0.53 -8.57 -8.06
CA ILE A 97 -1.35 -8.10 -6.93
C ILE A 97 -1.31 -9.12 -5.78
N ALA A 98 -1.51 -10.41 -6.08
CA ALA A 98 -1.45 -11.46 -5.07
C ALA A 98 -0.06 -11.56 -4.41
N SER A 99 1.01 -11.43 -5.19
CA SER A 99 2.38 -11.43 -4.66
C SER A 99 2.63 -10.26 -3.70
N ILE A 100 2.17 -9.05 -4.06
CA ILE A 100 2.27 -7.86 -3.21
C ILE A 100 1.46 -8.05 -1.92
N ALA A 101 0.19 -8.43 -2.05
CA ALA A 101 -0.71 -8.63 -0.92
C ALA A 101 -0.18 -9.69 0.06
N SER A 102 0.47 -10.75 -0.45
CA SER A 102 1.08 -11.76 0.40
C SER A 102 2.20 -11.21 1.28
N VAL A 103 3.02 -10.28 0.76
CA VAL A 103 4.10 -9.68 1.55
C VAL A 103 3.52 -8.81 2.66
N MET A 104 2.48 -8.02 2.35
CA MET A 104 1.79 -7.19 3.36
C MET A 104 1.21 -8.05 4.49
N VAL A 105 0.51 -9.15 4.15
CA VAL A 105 -0.03 -10.11 5.14
C VAL A 105 1.08 -10.75 5.97
N LEU A 106 2.20 -11.14 5.36
CA LEU A 106 3.32 -11.76 6.07
C LEU A 106 4.04 -10.78 7.01
N ILE A 107 4.14 -9.50 6.65
CA ILE A 107 4.68 -8.45 7.52
C ILE A 107 3.79 -8.30 8.75
N GLU A 108 2.47 -8.13 8.56
CA GLU A 108 1.56 -7.99 9.69
C GLU A 108 1.56 -9.23 10.59
N LYS A 109 1.64 -10.43 10.01
CA LYS A 109 1.76 -11.66 10.80
C LYS A 109 3.05 -11.70 11.61
N ALA A 110 4.17 -11.29 11.02
CA ALA A 110 5.45 -11.24 11.71
C ALA A 110 5.46 -10.19 12.84
N ASP A 111 4.81 -9.05 12.64
CA ASP A 111 4.64 -8.01 13.66
C ASP A 111 3.73 -8.47 14.80
N ALA A 112 2.64 -9.18 14.49
CA ALA A 112 1.73 -9.74 15.50
C ALA A 112 2.40 -10.81 16.38
N ASP A 113 3.35 -11.57 15.83
CA ASP A 113 4.12 -12.58 16.56
C ASP A 113 5.29 -11.98 17.37
N ASN A 114 5.58 -10.70 17.19
CA ASN A 114 6.65 -10.02 17.92
C ASN A 114 6.20 -9.76 19.39
N PRO A 115 6.97 -10.18 20.40
CA PRO A 115 6.64 -9.92 21.80
C PRO A 115 6.63 -8.42 22.17
N ASN A 116 7.26 -7.57 21.36
CA ASN A 116 7.22 -6.11 21.50
C ASN A 116 6.73 -5.52 20.17
N PRO A 117 5.42 -5.63 19.86
CA PRO A 117 4.87 -5.09 18.63
C PRO A 117 5.07 -3.58 18.64
N SER A 118 5.72 -3.06 17.60
CA SER A 118 5.81 -1.64 17.34
C SER A 118 4.89 -1.33 16.18
N GLU A 119 3.93 -0.42 16.36
CA GLU A 119 3.01 0.05 15.30
C GLU A 119 3.73 0.98 14.31
N THR A 120 4.86 0.52 13.77
CA THR A 120 5.68 1.27 12.82
C THR A 120 5.17 1.12 11.39
N HIS A 121 4.40 0.07 11.11
CA HIS A 121 3.78 -0.20 9.82
C HIS A 121 2.27 0.02 9.89
N PRO A 122 1.63 0.56 8.84
CA PRO A 122 0.19 0.53 8.71
C PRO A 122 -0.31 -0.91 8.70
N LYS A 123 -1.56 -1.13 9.13
CA LYS A 123 -2.18 -2.44 9.01
C LYS A 123 -2.13 -2.93 7.57
N ALA A 124 -1.94 -4.23 7.38
CA ALA A 124 -1.99 -4.82 6.05
C ALA A 124 -3.34 -4.52 5.38
N ALA A 125 -4.45 -4.46 6.14
CA ALA A 125 -5.76 -4.06 5.60
C ALA A 125 -5.73 -2.66 4.97
N THR A 126 -5.01 -1.71 5.58
CA THR A 126 -4.80 -0.33 5.10
C THR A 126 -3.98 -0.32 3.82
N ARG A 127 -2.90 -1.10 3.78
CA ARG A 127 -2.03 -1.23 2.60
C ARG A 127 -2.74 -1.90 1.42
N ILE A 128 -3.61 -2.89 1.71
CA ILE A 128 -4.47 -3.54 0.70
C ILE A 128 -5.57 -2.61 0.21
N PHE A 129 -6.13 -1.78 1.09
CA PHE A 129 -7.06 -0.73 0.69
C PHE A 129 -6.40 0.23 -0.31
N GLN A 130 -5.16 0.66 -0.06
CA GLN A 130 -4.38 1.45 -1.02
C GLN A 130 -4.10 0.70 -2.33
N LEU A 131 -3.67 -0.57 -2.24
CA LEU A 131 -3.38 -1.42 -3.40
C LEU A 131 -4.61 -1.57 -4.32
N LEU A 132 -5.74 -1.99 -3.77
CA LEU A 132 -6.95 -2.21 -4.56
C LEU A 132 -7.64 -0.89 -4.96
N GLY A 133 -7.44 0.17 -4.19
CA GLY A 133 -7.79 1.53 -4.58
C GLY A 133 -7.05 1.97 -5.84
N HIS A 134 -5.72 1.78 -5.87
CA HIS A 134 -4.88 2.06 -7.04
C HIS A 134 -5.25 1.17 -8.24
N VAL A 135 -5.39 -0.15 -8.05
CA VAL A 135 -5.83 -1.06 -9.13
C VAL A 135 -7.19 -0.60 -9.69
N GLY A 136 -8.11 -0.21 -8.81
CA GLY A 136 -9.41 0.32 -9.19
C GLY A 136 -9.40 1.66 -9.94
N GLU A 137 -8.25 2.33 -10.05
CA GLU A 137 -8.03 3.58 -10.79
C GLU A 137 -7.09 3.40 -11.99
N MET A 138 -6.52 2.21 -12.24
CA MET A 138 -5.58 2.02 -13.36
C MET A 138 -6.16 2.43 -14.73
N TRP A 139 -7.46 2.33 -14.91
CA TRP A 139 -8.15 2.77 -16.14
C TRP A 139 -8.26 4.30 -16.25
N SER A 140 -8.39 5.03 -15.14
CA SER A 140 -8.48 6.49 -15.12
C SER A 140 -7.08 7.13 -15.19
N ILE A 141 -6.07 6.49 -14.59
CA ILE A 141 -4.66 6.88 -14.68
C ILE A 141 -4.19 6.85 -16.15
N GLY A 142 -4.44 5.74 -16.86
CA GLY A 142 -4.09 5.62 -18.27
C GLY A 142 -4.79 6.66 -19.16
N ALA A 143 -6.08 6.92 -18.91
CA ALA A 143 -6.83 7.94 -19.65
C ALA A 143 -6.28 9.36 -19.43
N SER A 144 -5.78 9.66 -18.23
CA SER A 144 -5.17 10.95 -17.89
C SER A 144 -3.84 11.18 -18.62
N LEU A 145 -3.12 10.11 -18.96
CA LEU A 145 -1.84 10.18 -19.67
C LEU A 145 -2.01 10.29 -21.19
N ASN A 146 -3.04 9.68 -21.76
CA ASN A 146 -3.19 9.53 -23.22
C ASN A 146 -4.29 10.37 -23.87
N ALA A 147 -5.04 11.18 -23.12
CA ALA A 147 -6.07 12.15 -23.55
C ALA A 147 -7.18 11.64 -24.50
N ASN A 148 -7.12 10.38 -24.92
CA ASN A 148 -8.01 9.77 -25.89
C ASN A 148 -8.50 8.43 -25.33
N ASN A 149 -9.82 8.40 -25.09
CA ASN A 149 -10.67 7.25 -24.77
C ASN A 149 -10.50 6.68 -23.36
N LEU A 150 -11.33 7.20 -22.44
CA LEU A 150 -11.77 6.41 -21.29
C LEU A 150 -12.31 5.07 -21.81
N PRO A 151 -11.95 3.94 -21.19
CA PRO A 151 -12.55 2.67 -21.54
C PRO A 151 -14.06 2.74 -21.33
N ASP A 152 -14.81 2.03 -22.17
CA ASP A 152 -16.25 1.95 -22.00
C ASP A 152 -16.61 1.22 -20.70
N THR A 153 -17.87 1.39 -20.29
CA THR A 153 -18.37 0.80 -19.05
C THR A 153 -18.29 -0.73 -19.05
N GLU A 154 -18.43 -1.37 -20.21
CA GLU A 154 -18.34 -2.84 -20.33
C GLU A 154 -16.93 -3.31 -19.98
N ARG A 155 -15.89 -2.67 -20.54
CA ARG A 155 -14.50 -2.99 -20.26
C ARG A 155 -14.13 -2.76 -18.80
N ILE A 156 -14.62 -1.69 -18.18
CA ILE A 156 -14.42 -1.44 -16.75
C ILE A 156 -15.09 -2.54 -15.91
N GLN A 157 -16.30 -2.96 -16.27
CA GLN A 157 -17.00 -4.04 -15.58
C GLN A 157 -16.28 -5.39 -15.71
N GLU A 158 -15.73 -5.69 -16.88
CA GLU A 158 -14.87 -6.87 -17.08
C GLU A 158 -13.64 -6.81 -16.17
N PHE A 159 -12.95 -5.67 -16.12
CA PHE A 159 -11.76 -5.52 -15.27
C PHE A 159 -12.09 -5.69 -13.78
N VAL A 160 -13.21 -5.12 -13.33
CA VAL A 160 -13.70 -5.32 -11.95
C VAL A 160 -13.93 -6.80 -11.67
N LYS A 161 -14.59 -7.51 -12.58
CA LYS A 161 -14.96 -8.92 -12.41
C LYS A 161 -13.78 -9.87 -12.49
N GLU A 162 -12.82 -9.59 -13.36
CA GLU A 162 -11.71 -10.49 -13.66
C GLU A 162 -10.46 -10.21 -12.84
N VAL A 163 -10.27 -8.98 -12.37
CA VAL A 163 -9.06 -8.53 -11.65
C VAL A 163 -9.38 -8.07 -10.23
N ILE A 164 -10.15 -6.99 -10.07
CA ILE A 164 -10.29 -6.30 -8.78
C ILE A 164 -10.98 -7.18 -7.72
N LEU A 165 -12.16 -7.73 -8.06
CA LEU A 165 -12.92 -8.55 -7.12
C LEU A 165 -12.18 -9.86 -6.78
N PRO A 166 -11.62 -10.60 -7.76
CA PRO A 166 -10.79 -11.76 -7.45
C PRO A 166 -9.57 -11.42 -6.60
N ALA A 167 -8.89 -10.29 -6.84
CA ALA A 167 -7.72 -9.90 -6.05
C ALA A 167 -8.05 -9.67 -4.56
N TYR A 168 -9.22 -9.10 -4.25
CA TYR A 168 -9.69 -9.00 -2.86
C TYR A 168 -9.85 -10.39 -2.21
N PHE A 169 -10.51 -11.32 -2.91
CA PHE A 169 -10.69 -12.68 -2.38
C PHE A 169 -9.39 -13.46 -2.29
N ASP A 170 -8.44 -13.23 -3.21
CA ASP A 170 -7.09 -13.78 -3.13
C ASP A 170 -6.40 -13.28 -1.84
N ALA A 171 -6.49 -11.99 -1.51
CA ALA A 171 -5.93 -11.42 -0.27
C ALA A 171 -6.55 -12.04 0.99
N VAL A 172 -7.88 -12.18 1.02
CA VAL A 172 -8.59 -12.84 2.13
C VAL A 172 -8.13 -14.29 2.30
N GLU A 173 -7.98 -15.01 1.20
CA GLU A 173 -7.60 -16.42 1.25
C GLU A 173 -6.13 -16.64 1.63
N MET A 174 -5.24 -15.75 1.20
CA MET A 174 -3.85 -15.74 1.65
C MET A 174 -3.76 -15.50 3.15
N ALA A 175 -4.54 -14.56 3.68
CA ALA A 175 -4.57 -14.32 5.12
C ALA A 175 -5.12 -15.50 5.92
N ARG A 176 -6.15 -16.18 5.42
CA ARG A 176 -6.62 -17.45 6.02
C ARG A 176 -5.51 -18.49 6.04
N SER A 177 -4.82 -18.64 4.90
CA SER A 177 -3.73 -19.62 4.76
C SER A 177 -2.53 -19.31 5.66
N ALA A 178 -2.30 -18.03 5.96
CA ALA A 178 -1.25 -17.56 6.87
C ALA A 178 -1.71 -17.46 8.34
N GLU A 179 -2.95 -17.86 8.65
CA GLU A 179 -3.57 -17.74 9.98
C GLU A 179 -3.60 -16.29 10.52
N ALA A 180 -3.57 -15.29 9.62
CA ALA A 180 -3.69 -13.88 9.93
C ALA A 180 -5.18 -13.51 10.08
N THR A 181 -5.81 -13.99 11.16
CA THR A 181 -7.27 -13.83 11.37
C THR A 181 -7.68 -12.38 11.64
N SER A 182 -6.88 -11.61 12.38
CA SER A 182 -7.12 -10.19 12.63
C SER A 182 -7.18 -9.36 11.34
N PHE A 183 -6.34 -9.70 10.35
CA PHE A 183 -6.36 -9.06 9.04
C PHE A 183 -7.70 -9.23 8.32
N ILE A 184 -8.29 -10.43 8.39
CA ILE A 184 -9.56 -10.74 7.72
C ILE A 184 -10.67 -9.88 8.32
N ASP A 185 -10.68 -9.75 9.64
CA ASP A 185 -11.63 -8.91 10.35
C ASP A 185 -11.44 -7.42 9.99
N ASP A 186 -10.19 -6.97 9.87
CA ASP A 186 -9.85 -5.58 9.51
C ASP A 186 -10.20 -5.24 8.05
N LEU A 187 -10.06 -6.19 7.11
CA LEU A 187 -10.53 -6.06 5.71
C LEU A 187 -12.07 -5.94 5.64
N GLY A 188 -12.78 -6.59 6.56
CA GLY A 188 -14.23 -6.52 6.66
C GLY A 188 -14.98 -7.21 5.52
N ASN A 189 -16.22 -6.77 5.28
CA ASN A 189 -17.08 -7.31 4.23
C ASN A 189 -16.71 -6.71 2.85
N PRO A 190 -16.67 -7.49 1.75
CA PRO A 190 -16.30 -7.00 0.42
C PRO A 190 -17.19 -5.86 -0.08
N GLU A 191 -18.51 -5.90 0.14
CA GLU A 191 -19.43 -4.83 -0.29
C GLU A 191 -19.12 -3.52 0.44
N ILE A 192 -18.79 -3.61 1.74
CA ILE A 192 -18.39 -2.46 2.55
C ILE A 192 -17.02 -1.95 2.09
N PHE A 193 -16.05 -2.85 1.88
CA PHE A 193 -14.70 -2.49 1.42
C PHE A 193 -14.72 -1.75 0.08
N PHE A 194 -15.45 -2.25 -0.92
CA PHE A 194 -15.54 -1.58 -2.22
C PHE A 194 -16.37 -0.29 -2.17
N ALA A 195 -17.38 -0.21 -1.29
CA ALA A 195 -18.08 1.05 -1.01
C ALA A 195 -17.13 2.09 -0.39
N ASP A 196 -16.24 1.68 0.52
CA ASP A 196 -15.24 2.55 1.12
C ASP A 196 -14.25 3.08 0.07
N ILE A 197 -13.81 2.25 -0.89
CA ILE A 197 -12.99 2.72 -2.02
C ILE A 197 -13.74 3.80 -2.81
N ALA A 198 -15.02 3.59 -3.12
CA ALA A 198 -15.82 4.58 -3.85
C ALA A 198 -16.02 5.87 -3.04
N HIS A 199 -16.23 5.78 -1.73
CA HIS A 199 -16.33 6.94 -0.84
C HIS A 199 -15.02 7.71 -0.76
N ALA A 200 -13.89 7.02 -0.63
CA ALA A 200 -12.57 7.63 -0.58
C ALA A 200 -12.27 8.41 -1.86
N LYS A 201 -12.57 7.85 -3.04
CA LYS A 201 -12.43 8.56 -4.33
C LYS A 201 -13.24 9.85 -4.40
N LEU A 202 -14.40 9.89 -3.74
CA LEU A 202 -15.28 11.05 -3.69
C LEU A 202 -14.99 12.02 -2.53
N GLY A 203 -13.94 11.77 -1.74
CA GLY A 203 -13.60 12.58 -0.57
C GLY A 203 -14.55 12.45 0.61
N LYS A 204 -15.33 11.36 0.69
CA LYS A 204 -16.34 11.11 1.74
C LYS A 204 -15.74 10.32 2.90
N TRP A 205 -14.75 10.91 3.57
CA TRP A 205 -13.96 10.26 4.62
C TRP A 205 -14.78 9.83 5.84
N ASP A 206 -15.83 10.59 6.16
CA ASP A 206 -16.78 10.32 7.25
C ASP A 206 -17.65 9.08 7.01
N GLN A 207 -17.68 8.57 5.78
CA GLN A 207 -18.49 7.41 5.38
C GLN A 207 -17.71 6.10 5.32
N LEU A 208 -16.40 6.13 5.61
CA LEU A 208 -15.55 4.95 5.62
C LEU A 208 -15.83 4.06 6.83
N LYS A 209 -15.90 2.74 6.61
CA LYS A 209 -16.39 1.79 7.62
C LYS A 209 -15.36 0.76 8.04
N THR A 210 -14.64 0.18 7.09
CA THR A 210 -13.58 -0.81 7.34
C THR A 210 -12.42 -0.21 8.12
N VAL A 211 -11.68 -1.05 8.85
CA VAL A 211 -10.55 -0.61 9.66
C VAL A 211 -9.46 -0.03 8.76
N GLY A 212 -9.14 -0.74 7.67
CA GLY A 212 -8.14 -0.30 6.70
C GLY A 212 -8.47 1.06 6.06
N ALA A 213 -9.72 1.29 5.66
CA ALA A 213 -10.11 2.57 5.06
C ALA A 213 -10.06 3.73 6.06
N LYS A 214 -10.44 3.50 7.32
CA LYS A 214 -10.39 4.52 8.37
C LYS A 214 -8.96 4.90 8.71
N GLU A 215 -8.09 3.92 8.94
CA GLU A 215 -6.67 4.21 9.16
C GLU A 215 -6.06 4.93 7.95
N TRP A 216 -6.39 4.52 6.72
CA TRP A 216 -5.92 5.22 5.52
C TRP A 216 -6.33 6.70 5.52
N ALA A 217 -7.58 7.02 5.85
CA ALA A 217 -8.05 8.40 5.91
C ALA A 217 -7.40 9.21 7.05
N GLU A 218 -7.19 8.60 8.21
CA GLU A 218 -6.47 9.23 9.34
C GLU A 218 -5.01 9.55 8.98
N LEU A 219 -4.35 8.66 8.22
CA LEU A 219 -2.98 8.84 7.76
C LEU A 219 -2.90 9.82 6.59
N LYS A 220 -3.94 9.98 5.77
CA LYS A 220 -3.96 10.90 4.63
C LYS A 220 -3.67 12.34 5.05
N ASP A 221 -4.34 12.83 6.10
CA ASP A 221 -4.18 14.22 6.55
C ASP A 221 -2.81 14.47 7.20
N ALA A 222 -2.24 13.45 7.86
CA ALA A 222 -0.86 13.51 8.33
C ALA A 222 0.12 13.50 7.16
N ASN A 223 -0.14 12.69 6.13
CA ASN A 223 0.68 12.56 4.94
C ASN A 223 0.78 13.89 4.18
N GLU A 224 -0.32 14.62 4.04
CA GLU A 224 -0.34 15.95 3.41
C GLU A 224 0.60 16.95 4.10
N GLN A 225 0.80 16.83 5.41
CA GLN A 225 1.72 17.67 6.18
C GLN A 225 3.18 17.20 6.09
N ILE A 226 3.41 15.92 5.79
CA ILE A 226 4.74 15.32 5.62
C ILE A 226 5.30 15.57 4.20
N LEU A 227 4.45 15.59 3.17
CA LEU A 227 4.84 15.75 1.77
C LEU A 227 5.77 16.96 1.50
N PRO A 228 5.59 18.15 2.11
CA PRO A 228 6.53 19.26 1.94
C PRO A 228 7.98 18.91 2.33
N LEU A 229 8.19 18.06 3.33
CA LEU A 229 9.53 17.62 3.74
C LEU A 229 10.16 16.71 2.67
N VAL A 230 9.36 15.81 2.09
CA VAL A 230 9.77 14.93 0.97
C VAL A 230 10.17 15.76 -0.24
N TYR A 231 9.34 16.73 -0.63
CA TYR A 231 9.61 17.59 -1.78
C TYR A 231 10.84 18.46 -1.58
N LYS A 232 11.04 18.99 -0.37
CA LYS A 232 12.26 19.71 -0.01
C LYS A 232 13.50 18.83 -0.19
N PHE A 233 13.49 17.62 0.36
CA PHE A 233 14.60 16.68 0.19
C PHE A 233 14.89 16.39 -1.28
N GLN A 234 13.85 16.11 -2.08
CA GLN A 234 14.03 15.83 -3.50
C GLN A 234 14.56 17.04 -4.28
N ALA A 235 14.12 18.25 -3.95
CA ALA A 235 14.60 19.48 -4.59
C ALA A 235 16.09 19.72 -4.31
N GLU A 236 16.52 19.52 -3.06
CA GLU A 236 17.92 19.70 -2.64
C GLU A 236 18.86 18.68 -3.29
N ASN A 237 18.39 17.45 -3.52
CA ASN A 237 19.20 16.37 -4.10
C ASN A 237 19.13 16.26 -5.63
N LYS A 238 18.12 16.84 -6.28
CA LYS A 238 18.04 16.93 -7.76
C LYS A 238 19.07 17.92 -8.34
N THR A 239 19.55 18.87 -7.55
CA THR A 239 20.59 19.83 -7.94
C THR A 239 22.03 19.28 -7.89
N SER A 240 22.21 18.00 -7.54
CA SER A 240 23.53 17.37 -7.35
C SER A 240 23.95 16.37 -8.44
N ILE A 241 23.26 16.35 -9.59
CA ILE A 241 23.59 15.52 -10.76
C ILE A 241 24.01 16.40 -11.93
#